data_AF-A0A2G2QU63-F1
#
_entry.id   AF-A0A2G2QU63-F1
#
_cell.length_a   1.000
_cell.length_b   1.000
_cell.length_c   1.000
_cell.angle_alpha   90.00
_cell.angle_beta   90.00
_cell.angle_gamma   90.00
#
_symmetry.space_group_name_H-M   'P 1'
#
loop_
_entity.id
_entity.type
_entity.pdbx_description
1 polymer ?
#
loop_
_entity_poly.entity_id
_entity_poly.type
_entity_poly.pdbx_seq_one_letter_code
_entity_poly.pdbx_strand_id
1 'polypeptide(L)'
;MQLLRQYLYLLFPLSLSGCVVDVTPLIYNSSPFSVTAQEEGNAQCNELYNNAKFTHLKGKMPVRPAEIPTRAMLSVATVPADNEVRAIQALEAAVRNCRQLRAAAGMPTSATEDIQAARVSRLRYGLYKGEIPYAVYNHGLVQVMRQSQDFMLAGETAGQRGKEIGQERQRQALMQAETQANLNKINSNITGYRNDFNSYKNDLNHFYDTIPSGTWFCKGYSCN
;
A
#
# COMPACT_ATOMS: atom_id res chain seq x y z
N MET A 1 -11.91 25.23 34.04
CA MET A 1 -12.59 24.58 32.91
C MET A 1 -13.37 25.65 32.16
N GLN A 2 -12.87 26.16 31.05
CA GLN A 2 -12.89 25.48 29.73
C GLN A 2 -14.32 25.35 29.22
N LEU A 3 -14.69 26.22 28.29
CA LEU A 3 -14.83 25.91 26.86
C LEU A 3 -15.86 26.84 26.21
N LEU A 4 -15.62 27.08 24.92
CA LEU A 4 -16.57 27.55 23.93
C LEU A 4 -16.94 29.03 23.98
N ARG A 5 -16.03 29.87 23.51
CA ARG A 5 -16.43 31.00 22.65
C ARG A 5 -15.26 31.45 21.78
N GLN A 6 -15.61 31.77 20.53
CA GLN A 6 -14.84 32.56 19.57
C GLN A 6 -13.68 31.87 18.83
N TYR A 7 -14.00 31.00 17.86
CA TYR A 7 -13.30 30.99 16.57
C TYR A 7 -14.29 30.57 15.48
N LEU A 8 -15.27 31.45 15.22
CA LEU A 8 -16.17 31.35 14.07
C LEU A 8 -16.23 32.71 13.36
N TYR A 9 -15.07 33.23 13.00
CA TYR A 9 -14.95 34.36 12.07
C TYR A 9 -13.65 34.16 11.33
N LEU A 10 -13.75 33.74 10.07
CA LEU A 10 -12.93 34.17 8.94
C LEU A 10 -13.33 33.34 7.71
N LEU A 11 -14.61 33.48 7.32
CA LEU A 11 -15.10 33.24 5.97
C LEU A 11 -15.91 34.48 5.62
N PHE A 12 -15.33 35.42 4.88
CA PHE A 12 -15.93 36.01 3.66
C PHE A 12 -14.88 36.93 2.97
N PRO A 13 -14.96 37.06 1.63
CA PRO A 13 -13.86 37.45 0.75
C PRO A 13 -13.88 38.93 0.37
N LEU A 14 -12.73 39.50 0.06
CA LEU A 14 -12.61 40.81 -0.60
C LEU A 14 -11.68 40.72 -1.81
N SER A 15 -12.36 40.82 -2.94
CA SER A 15 -12.00 41.18 -4.32
C SER A 15 -10.73 41.99 -4.61
N LEU A 16 -10.30 41.81 -5.88
CA LEU A 16 -9.56 42.73 -6.77
C LEU A 16 -8.02 42.68 -6.72
N SER A 17 -7.43 41.78 -7.51
CA SER A 17 -6.56 42.09 -8.67
C SER A 17 -5.89 40.80 -9.16
N GLY A 18 -5.93 40.59 -10.47
CA GLY A 18 -5.41 39.39 -11.12
C GLY A 18 -3.90 39.31 -11.03
N CYS A 19 -3.43 38.54 -10.07
CA CYS A 19 -2.45 37.48 -10.26
C CYS A 19 -2.75 36.48 -9.15
N VAL A 20 -3.57 35.47 -9.46
CA VAL A 20 -3.49 34.22 -8.70
C VAL A 20 -2.10 33.70 -9.04
N VAL A 21 -1.09 34.14 -8.29
CA VAL A 21 0.17 33.39 -8.25
C VAL A 21 -0.29 32.09 -7.64
N ASP A 22 -0.49 31.12 -8.51
CA ASP A 22 -0.66 29.76 -8.11
C ASP A 22 0.61 29.45 -7.31
N VAL A 23 0.49 29.52 -5.98
CA VAL A 23 1.57 29.23 -5.02
C VAL A 23 1.59 27.73 -4.72
N THR A 24 0.68 26.95 -5.32
CA THR A 24 0.74 25.49 -5.25
C THR A 24 2.07 24.90 -5.75
N PRO A 25 2.75 25.38 -6.81
CA PRO A 25 4.04 24.82 -7.20
C PRO A 25 5.19 25.26 -6.28
N LEU A 26 5.11 26.42 -5.61
CA LEU A 26 6.17 26.90 -4.69
C LEU A 26 6.11 26.22 -3.32
N ILE A 27 4.91 25.92 -2.82
CA ILE A 27 4.72 25.17 -1.57
C ILE A 27 5.00 23.67 -1.80
N TYR A 28 4.69 23.13 -2.98
CA TYR A 28 5.07 21.75 -3.32
C TYR A 28 6.57 21.56 -3.46
N ASN A 29 7.37 22.62 -3.68
CA ASN A 29 8.83 22.53 -3.82
C ASN A 29 9.58 22.65 -2.49
N SER A 30 8.97 23.28 -1.48
CA SER A 30 9.53 23.48 -0.13
C SER A 30 8.91 22.58 0.94
N SER A 31 7.92 21.76 0.56
CA SER A 31 7.41 20.70 1.39
C SER A 31 8.48 19.62 1.56
N PRO A 32 8.64 19.04 2.77
CA PRO A 32 9.50 17.87 2.97
C PRO A 32 8.96 16.61 2.25
N PHE A 33 7.86 16.73 1.50
CA PHE A 33 7.38 15.72 0.56
C PHE A 33 7.71 16.06 -0.91
N SER A 34 8.47 17.13 -1.17
CA SER A 34 8.86 17.53 -2.52
C SER A 34 9.96 16.63 -3.07
N VAL A 35 9.91 16.36 -4.38
CA VAL A 35 10.97 15.61 -5.08
C VAL A 35 12.32 16.33 -4.94
N THR A 36 12.32 17.66 -4.94
CA THR A 36 13.52 18.50 -4.77
C THR A 36 14.14 18.41 -3.39
N ALA A 37 13.36 18.44 -2.31
CA ALA A 37 13.89 18.27 -0.95
C ALA A 37 14.46 16.85 -0.72
N GLN A 38 13.88 15.84 -1.39
CA GLN A 38 14.39 14.48 -1.37
C GLN A 38 15.72 14.35 -2.14
N GLU A 39 15.81 14.96 -3.32
CA GLU A 39 17.04 15.02 -4.11
C GLU A 39 18.17 15.75 -3.38
N GLU A 40 17.87 16.89 -2.75
CA GLU A 40 18.81 17.64 -1.92
C GLU A 40 19.29 16.85 -0.71
N GLY A 41 18.38 16.18 0.02
CA GLY A 41 18.74 15.32 1.15
C GLY A 41 19.63 14.14 0.73
N ASN A 42 19.37 13.54 -0.44
CA ASN A 42 20.20 12.47 -1.00
C ASN A 42 21.57 12.97 -1.47
N ALA A 43 21.65 14.19 -2.03
CA ALA A 43 22.91 14.82 -2.42
C ALA A 43 23.80 15.08 -1.19
N GLN A 44 23.23 15.65 -0.13
CA GLN A 44 23.95 15.89 1.15
C GLN A 44 24.42 14.57 1.77
N CYS A 45 23.60 13.53 1.72
CA CYS A 45 24.01 12.18 2.14
C CYS A 45 25.18 11.65 1.29
N ASN A 46 25.17 11.82 -0.03
CA ASN A 46 26.24 11.36 -0.92
C ASN A 46 27.57 12.05 -0.63
N GLU A 47 27.56 13.35 -0.33
CA GLU A 47 28.75 14.10 0.08
C GLU A 47 29.38 13.52 1.35
N LEU A 48 28.56 13.13 2.34
CA LEU A 48 29.05 12.51 3.56
C LEU A 48 29.85 11.23 3.27
N TYR A 49 29.46 10.44 2.27
CA TYR A 49 30.15 9.19 1.89
C TYR A 49 31.33 9.37 0.92
N ASN A 50 31.43 10.51 0.22
CA ASN A 50 32.51 10.81 -0.72
C ASN A 50 33.76 11.42 -0.03
N ASN A 51 33.95 11.15 1.25
CA ASN A 51 35.03 11.71 2.05
C ASN A 51 36.34 10.90 1.88
N ALA A 52 37.47 11.60 1.74
CA ALA A 52 38.81 11.00 1.68
C ALA A 52 39.13 10.10 2.90
N LYS A 53 38.47 10.33 4.04
CA LYS A 53 38.57 9.50 5.26
C LYS A 53 38.18 8.03 5.04
N PHE A 54 37.39 7.69 4.01
CA PHE A 54 36.99 6.32 3.72
C PHE A 54 37.86 5.60 2.69
N THR A 55 38.90 6.27 2.17
CA THR A 55 39.80 5.69 1.18
C THR A 55 40.46 4.39 1.69
N HIS A 56 40.75 4.32 2.99
CA HIS A 56 41.33 3.13 3.63
C HIS A 56 40.36 1.95 3.73
N LEU A 57 39.05 2.19 3.66
CA LEU A 57 38.01 1.15 3.64
C LEU A 57 37.71 0.65 2.23
N LYS A 58 38.10 1.43 1.21
CA LYS A 58 37.86 1.12 -0.20
C LYS A 58 38.54 -0.20 -0.56
N GLY A 59 37.74 -1.15 -1.05
CA GLY A 59 38.19 -2.50 -1.39
C GLY A 59 38.13 -3.52 -0.24
N LYS A 60 37.84 -3.09 1.00
CA LYS A 60 37.67 -3.98 2.16
C LYS A 60 36.23 -4.13 2.59
N MET A 61 35.45 -3.05 2.50
CA MET A 61 34.02 -3.06 2.79
C MET A 61 33.28 -2.00 1.98
N PRO A 62 31.95 -2.14 1.80
CA PRO A 62 31.12 -1.08 1.25
C PRO A 62 31.10 0.17 2.12
N VAL A 63 31.21 1.34 1.49
CA VAL A 63 31.14 2.64 2.17
C VAL A 63 29.74 3.21 2.08
N ARG A 64 29.01 2.92 0.99
CA ARG A 64 27.66 3.45 0.80
C ARG A 64 26.59 2.53 1.41
N PRO A 65 25.51 3.10 1.99
CA PRO A 65 24.32 2.32 2.35
C PRO A 65 23.76 1.70 1.06
N ALA A 66 23.54 0.39 1.06
CA ALA A 66 23.08 -0.43 -0.07
C ALA A 66 24.12 -0.85 -1.13
N GLU A 67 25.39 -0.49 -0.99
CA GLU A 67 26.44 -1.06 -1.85
C GLU A 67 26.67 -2.54 -1.52
N ILE A 68 26.62 -3.38 -2.54
CA ILE A 68 26.84 -4.83 -2.41
C ILE A 68 28.35 -5.08 -2.35
N PRO A 69 28.84 -5.85 -1.35
CA PRO A 69 30.25 -6.24 -1.30
C PRO A 69 30.71 -6.90 -2.60
N THR A 70 31.86 -6.47 -3.11
CA THR A 70 32.48 -7.13 -4.26
C THR A 70 33.06 -8.49 -3.86
N ARG A 71 33.31 -9.35 -4.86
CA ARG A 71 33.96 -10.66 -4.62
C ARG A 71 35.29 -10.53 -3.89
N ALA A 72 36.08 -9.49 -4.19
CA ALA A 72 37.35 -9.23 -3.53
C ALA A 72 37.18 -8.88 -2.04
N MET A 73 36.14 -8.10 -1.71
CA MET A 73 35.83 -7.74 -0.31
C MET A 73 35.45 -8.96 0.54
N LEU A 74 34.78 -9.95 -0.06
CA LEU A 74 34.41 -11.19 0.64
C LEU A 74 35.62 -12.04 1.03
N SER A 75 36.75 -11.91 0.33
CA SER A 75 38.00 -12.61 0.65
C SER A 75 38.90 -11.92 1.68
N VAL A 76 38.55 -10.73 2.17
CA VAL A 76 39.38 -9.99 3.12
C VAL A 76 39.20 -10.57 4.54
N ALA A 77 40.02 -11.55 4.91
CA ALA A 77 39.93 -12.22 6.22
C ALA A 77 40.64 -11.47 7.37
N THR A 78 41.06 -10.22 7.17
CA THR A 78 41.77 -9.44 8.19
C THR A 78 40.82 -8.71 9.13
N VAL A 79 41.24 -8.53 10.38
CA VAL A 79 40.59 -7.64 11.35
C VAL A 79 40.99 -6.18 11.06
N PRO A 80 40.13 -5.17 11.32
CA PRO A 80 40.47 -3.77 11.07
C PRO A 80 41.66 -3.28 11.91
N ALA A 81 42.54 -2.50 11.29
CA ALA A 81 43.60 -1.78 12.01
C ALA A 81 43.06 -0.51 12.69
N ASP A 82 43.78 0.07 13.65
CA ASP A 82 43.31 1.23 14.44
C ASP A 82 42.88 2.44 13.60
N ASN A 83 43.58 2.72 12.51
CA ASN A 83 43.21 3.78 11.56
C ASN A 83 41.91 3.46 10.81
N GLU A 84 41.67 2.18 10.51
CA GLU A 84 40.44 1.70 9.87
C GLU A 84 39.27 1.70 10.84
N VAL A 85 39.49 1.34 12.11
CA VAL A 85 38.48 1.46 13.17
C VAL A 85 37.97 2.90 13.27
N ARG A 86 38.85 3.89 13.25
CA ARG A 86 38.47 5.32 13.23
C ARG A 86 37.66 5.68 11.98
N ALA A 87 38.02 5.15 10.82
CA ALA A 87 37.27 5.35 9.59
C ALA A 87 35.88 4.70 9.64
N ILE A 88 35.75 3.50 10.23
CA ILE A 88 34.47 2.80 10.42
C ILE A 88 33.56 3.59 11.39
N GLN A 89 34.12 4.15 12.47
CA GLN A 89 33.36 5.01 13.39
C GLN A 89 32.86 6.29 12.70
N ALA A 90 33.71 6.92 11.88
CA ALA A 90 33.31 8.07 11.08
C ALA A 90 32.20 7.71 10.06
N LEU A 91 32.26 6.51 9.49
CA LEU A 91 31.22 6.00 8.60
C LEU A 91 29.90 5.79 9.34
N GLU A 92 29.93 5.27 10.57
CA GLU A 92 28.73 5.12 11.38
C GLU A 92 28.10 6.46 11.74
N ALA A 93 28.92 7.47 12.07
CA ALA A 93 28.45 8.83 12.26
C ALA A 93 27.83 9.42 10.99
N ALA A 94 28.46 9.22 9.82
CA ALA A 94 27.92 9.64 8.54
C ALA A 94 26.55 9.00 8.24
N VAL A 95 26.39 7.70 8.51
CA VAL A 95 25.09 7.01 8.37
C VAL A 95 24.03 7.59 9.29
N ARG A 96 24.36 7.89 10.55
CA ARG A 96 23.40 8.51 11.49
C ARG A 96 23.01 9.92 11.05
N ASN A 97 23.98 10.74 10.63
CA ASN A 97 23.73 12.09 10.14
C ASN A 97 22.85 12.07 8.89
N CYS A 98 23.15 11.17 7.94
CA CYS A 98 22.32 11.01 6.75
C CYS A 98 20.87 10.61 7.10
N ARG A 99 20.65 9.75 8.11
CA ARG A 99 19.28 9.45 8.58
C ARG A 99 18.56 10.68 9.14
N GLN A 100 19.26 11.51 9.91
CA GLN A 100 18.69 12.75 10.43
C GLN A 100 18.35 13.73 9.31
N LEU A 101 19.22 13.87 8.31
CA LEU A 101 18.95 14.68 7.12
C LEU A 101 17.75 14.16 6.33
N ARG A 102 17.66 12.83 6.13
CA ARG A 102 16.50 12.22 5.47
C ARG A 102 15.19 12.47 6.24
N ALA A 103 15.23 12.35 7.57
CA ALA A 103 14.08 12.63 8.42
C ALA A 103 13.67 14.12 8.40
N ALA A 104 14.64 15.05 8.41
CA ALA A 104 14.39 16.49 8.29
C ALA A 104 13.79 16.85 6.92
N ALA A 105 14.22 16.15 5.87
CA ALA A 105 13.66 16.23 4.52
C ALA A 105 12.36 15.43 4.35
N GLY A 106 11.70 15.01 5.44
CA GLY A 106 10.40 14.30 5.44
C GLY A 106 10.36 12.98 4.71
N MET A 107 11.52 12.34 4.48
CA MET A 107 11.57 11.00 3.93
C MET A 107 11.35 9.98 5.06
N PRO A 108 10.16 9.36 5.17
CA PRO A 108 9.95 8.33 6.17
C PRO A 108 10.86 7.13 5.89
N THR A 109 11.46 6.57 6.93
CA THR A 109 12.10 5.25 6.84
C THR A 109 11.03 4.17 6.92
N SER A 110 11.14 3.16 6.08
CA SER A 110 10.29 1.98 6.20
C SER A 110 10.74 1.10 7.38
N ALA A 111 9.83 0.32 7.96
CA ALA A 111 10.17 -0.66 8.99
C ALA A 111 11.25 -1.65 8.51
N THR A 112 11.24 -1.99 7.21
CA THR A 112 12.24 -2.85 6.57
C THR A 112 13.63 -2.19 6.58
N GLU A 113 13.71 -0.90 6.21
CA GLU A 113 14.96 -0.13 6.26
C GLU A 113 15.51 -0.05 7.69
N ASP A 114 14.66 0.13 8.69
CA ASP A 114 15.07 0.21 10.10
C ASP A 114 15.61 -1.12 10.64
N ILE A 115 14.96 -2.24 10.28
CA ILE A 115 15.43 -3.58 10.64
C ILE A 115 16.78 -3.86 9.98
N GLN A 116 16.90 -3.56 8.68
CA GLN A 116 18.15 -3.70 7.92
C GLN A 116 19.27 -2.86 8.56
N ALA A 117 18.97 -1.60 8.83
CA ALA A 117 19.84 -0.66 9.51
C ALA A 117 20.37 -1.18 10.86
N ALA A 118 19.49 -1.74 11.70
CA ALA A 118 19.86 -2.28 12.99
C ALA A 118 20.77 -3.50 12.86
N ARG A 119 20.48 -4.41 11.92
CA ARG A 119 21.32 -5.59 11.65
C ARG A 119 22.71 -5.20 11.15
N VAL A 120 22.80 -4.28 10.20
CA VAL A 120 24.09 -3.78 9.68
C VAL A 120 24.89 -3.05 10.77
N SER A 121 24.23 -2.27 11.64
CA SER A 121 24.89 -1.60 12.75
C SER A 121 25.52 -2.59 13.73
N ARG A 122 24.84 -3.70 14.06
CA ARG A 122 25.40 -4.77 14.91
C ARG A 122 26.62 -5.45 14.27
N LEU A 123 26.55 -5.76 12.97
CA LEU A 123 27.69 -6.31 12.23
C LEU A 123 28.88 -5.34 12.24
N ARG A 124 28.61 -4.05 12.02
CA ARG A 124 29.65 -3.01 12.04
C ARG A 124 30.27 -2.84 13.43
N TYR A 125 29.47 -2.99 14.49
CA TYR A 125 29.95 -2.98 15.86
C TYR A 125 30.96 -4.09 16.13
N GLY A 126 30.62 -5.34 15.79
CA GLY A 126 31.57 -6.46 15.92
C GLY A 126 32.84 -6.25 15.10
N LEU A 127 32.72 -5.64 13.91
CA LEU A 127 33.86 -5.35 13.04
C LEU A 127 34.85 -4.38 13.71
N TYR A 128 34.39 -3.24 14.23
CA TYR A 128 35.31 -2.27 14.84
C TYR A 128 35.78 -2.67 16.24
N LYS A 129 35.06 -3.55 16.94
CA LYS A 129 35.51 -4.18 18.19
C LYS A 129 36.63 -5.21 17.97
N GLY A 130 36.91 -5.55 16.72
CA GLY A 130 37.90 -6.56 16.36
C GLY A 130 37.43 -7.99 16.61
N GLU A 131 36.13 -8.18 16.89
CA GLU A 131 35.53 -9.50 17.17
C GLU A 131 35.31 -10.30 15.88
N ILE A 132 35.16 -9.61 14.73
CA ILE A 132 35.00 -10.24 13.42
C ILE A 132 35.92 -9.61 12.37
N PRO A 133 36.42 -10.39 11.39
CA PRO A 133 37.14 -9.86 10.23
C PRO A 133 36.18 -9.30 9.16
N TYR A 134 36.73 -8.55 8.20
CA TYR A 134 35.95 -7.97 7.09
C TYR A 134 35.13 -9.00 6.31
N ALA A 135 35.68 -10.19 6.06
CA ALA A 135 34.98 -11.27 5.35
C ALA A 135 33.67 -11.64 6.04
N VAL A 136 33.69 -11.82 7.36
CA VAL A 136 32.49 -12.17 8.15
C VAL A 136 31.48 -11.02 8.11
N TYR A 137 31.93 -9.78 8.25
CA TYR A 137 31.08 -8.60 8.09
C TYR A 137 30.42 -8.55 6.70
N ASN A 138 31.19 -8.72 5.63
CA ASN A 138 30.70 -8.65 4.25
C ASN A 138 29.74 -9.79 3.92
N HIS A 139 30.01 -11.01 4.39
CA HIS A 139 29.09 -12.13 4.27
C HIS A 139 27.77 -11.85 5.01
N GLY A 140 27.84 -11.35 6.25
CA GLY A 140 26.65 -10.96 7.01
C GLY A 140 25.87 -9.85 6.32
N LEU A 141 26.54 -8.86 5.73
CA LEU A 141 25.91 -7.79 4.98
C LEU A 141 25.13 -8.33 3.77
N VAL A 142 25.72 -9.23 2.97
CA VAL A 142 25.02 -9.88 1.85
C VAL A 142 23.78 -10.63 2.32
N GLN A 143 23.85 -11.35 3.43
CA GLN A 143 22.70 -12.06 3.98
C GLN A 143 21.58 -11.10 4.41
N VAL A 144 21.93 -9.98 5.05
CA VAL A 144 20.96 -8.96 5.45
C VAL A 144 20.29 -8.33 4.23
N MET A 145 21.05 -8.03 3.16
CA MET A 145 20.51 -7.49 1.91
C MET A 145 19.54 -8.47 1.24
N ARG A 146 19.89 -9.77 1.17
CA ARG A 146 19.01 -10.80 0.62
C ARG A 146 17.72 -10.93 1.43
N GLN A 147 17.80 -11.01 2.76
CA GLN A 147 16.62 -11.10 3.63
C GLN A 147 15.68 -9.89 3.46
N SER A 148 16.26 -8.69 3.30
CA SER A 148 15.49 -7.47 3.05
C SER A 148 14.75 -7.54 1.70
N GLN A 149 15.43 -8.00 0.65
CA GLN A 149 14.84 -8.17 -0.68
C GLN A 149 13.71 -9.22 -0.68
N ASP A 150 13.95 -10.37 -0.05
CA ASP A 150 12.95 -11.45 0.06
C ASP A 150 11.70 -10.96 0.81
N PHE A 151 11.88 -10.15 1.86
CA PHE A 151 10.78 -9.56 2.61
C PHE A 151 9.97 -8.56 1.76
N MET A 152 10.62 -7.71 0.97
CA MET A 152 9.92 -6.80 0.07
C MET A 152 9.10 -7.55 -0.99
N LEU A 153 9.69 -8.55 -1.65
CA LEU A 153 9.01 -9.37 -2.64
C LEU A 153 7.80 -10.12 -2.06
N ALA A 154 7.95 -10.67 -0.85
CA ALA A 154 6.85 -11.32 -0.14
C ALA A 154 5.72 -10.32 0.19
N GLY A 155 6.08 -9.11 0.62
CA GLY A 155 5.13 -8.03 0.88
C GLY A 155 4.36 -7.59 -0.37
N GLU A 156 5.06 -7.41 -1.50
CA GLU A 156 4.43 -7.08 -2.78
C GLU A 156 3.47 -8.18 -3.25
N THR A 157 3.90 -9.44 -3.17
CA THR A 157 3.09 -10.60 -3.55
C THR A 157 1.85 -10.72 -2.67
N ALA A 158 1.99 -10.53 -1.35
CA ALA A 158 0.86 -10.53 -0.42
C ALA A 158 -0.11 -9.37 -0.68
N GLY A 159 0.42 -8.18 -1.00
CA GLY A 159 -0.38 -7.02 -1.38
C GLY A 159 -1.17 -7.24 -2.67
N GLN A 160 -0.55 -7.84 -3.69
CA GLN A 160 -1.23 -8.20 -4.95
C GLN A 160 -2.34 -9.21 -4.72
N ARG A 161 -2.06 -10.31 -4.00
CA ARG A 161 -3.08 -11.30 -3.64
C ARG A 161 -4.22 -10.69 -2.82
N GLY A 162 -3.92 -9.77 -1.90
CA GLY A 162 -4.94 -9.05 -1.14
C GLY A 162 -5.87 -8.23 -2.04
N LYS A 163 -5.34 -7.58 -3.06
CA LYS A 163 -6.14 -6.84 -4.06
C LYS A 163 -7.00 -7.78 -4.90
N GLU A 164 -6.44 -8.89 -5.38
CA GLU A 164 -7.17 -9.89 -6.16
C GLU A 164 -8.35 -10.47 -5.37
N ILE A 165 -8.11 -10.92 -4.13
CA ILE A 165 -9.15 -11.45 -3.24
C ILE A 165 -10.22 -10.38 -2.95
N GLY A 166 -9.80 -9.12 -2.77
CA GLY A 166 -10.73 -8.00 -2.58
C GLY A 166 -11.64 -7.78 -3.79
N GLN A 167 -11.07 -7.82 -5.00
CA GLN A 167 -11.83 -7.71 -6.25
C GLN A 167 -12.74 -8.91 -6.49
N GLU A 168 -12.28 -10.12 -6.19
CA GLU A 168 -13.09 -11.34 -6.29
C GLU A 168 -14.30 -11.28 -5.35
N ARG A 169 -14.11 -10.85 -4.09
CA ARG A 169 -15.21 -10.67 -3.14
C ARG A 169 -16.22 -9.63 -3.62
N GLN A 170 -15.75 -8.52 -4.20
CA GLN A 170 -16.64 -7.52 -4.80
C GLN A 170 -17.43 -8.10 -5.97
N ARG A 171 -16.79 -8.84 -6.89
CA ARG A 171 -17.49 -9.50 -8.00
C ARG A 171 -18.49 -10.55 -7.53
N GLN A 172 -18.14 -11.34 -6.53
CA GLN A 172 -19.06 -12.33 -5.93
C GLN A 172 -20.27 -11.65 -5.30
N ALA A 173 -20.07 -10.55 -4.57
CA ALA A 173 -21.16 -9.77 -3.99
C ALA A 173 -22.09 -9.19 -5.07
N LEU A 174 -21.53 -8.69 -6.18
CA LEU A 174 -22.31 -8.21 -7.33
C LEU A 174 -23.11 -9.34 -7.99
N MET A 175 -22.51 -10.50 -8.26
CA MET A 175 -23.24 -11.64 -8.83
C MET A 175 -24.36 -12.14 -7.91
N GLN A 176 -24.13 -12.15 -6.60
CA GLN A 176 -25.16 -12.52 -5.62
C GLN A 176 -26.32 -11.51 -5.63
N ALA A 177 -26.03 -10.21 -5.70
CA ALA A 177 -27.05 -9.17 -5.80
C ALA A 177 -27.87 -9.29 -7.09
N GLU A 178 -27.23 -9.54 -8.24
CA GLU A 178 -27.92 -9.77 -9.51
C GLU A 178 -28.79 -11.03 -9.48
N THR A 179 -28.27 -12.12 -8.90
CA THR A 179 -29.03 -13.36 -8.74
C THR A 179 -30.26 -13.14 -7.86
N GLN A 180 -30.12 -12.41 -6.75
CA GLN A 180 -31.25 -12.07 -5.88
C GLN A 180 -32.26 -11.16 -6.60
N ALA A 181 -31.80 -10.18 -7.38
CA ALA A 181 -32.69 -9.33 -8.17
C ALA A 181 -33.48 -10.13 -9.22
N ASN A 182 -32.84 -11.09 -9.89
CA ASN A 182 -33.50 -11.98 -10.83
C ASN A 182 -34.52 -12.90 -10.15
N LEU A 183 -34.19 -13.47 -8.98
CA LEU A 183 -35.12 -14.27 -8.19
C LEU A 183 -36.35 -13.45 -7.76
N ASN A 184 -36.14 -12.21 -7.31
CA ASN A 184 -37.22 -11.31 -6.94
C ASN A 184 -38.14 -11.01 -8.14
N LYS A 185 -37.58 -10.80 -9.34
CA LYS A 185 -38.35 -10.60 -10.58
C LYS A 185 -39.19 -11.83 -10.94
N ILE A 186 -38.61 -13.02 -10.85
CA ILE A 186 -39.33 -14.29 -11.11
C ILE A 186 -40.49 -14.44 -10.12
N ASN A 187 -40.26 -14.21 -8.83
CA ASN A 187 -41.30 -14.30 -7.81
C ASN A 187 -42.45 -13.30 -8.04
N SER A 188 -42.12 -12.08 -8.46
CA SER A 188 -43.13 -11.09 -8.85
C SER A 188 -43.99 -11.58 -10.02
N ASN A 189 -43.37 -12.13 -11.06
CA ASN A 189 -44.08 -12.67 -12.22
C ASN A 189 -44.99 -13.85 -11.83
N ILE A 190 -44.51 -14.79 -11.03
CA ILE A 190 -45.30 -15.93 -10.54
C ILE A 190 -46.52 -15.45 -9.74
N THR A 191 -46.34 -14.42 -8.91
CA THR A 191 -47.45 -13.83 -8.13
C THR A 191 -48.49 -13.21 -9.05
N GLY A 192 -48.05 -12.49 -10.09
CA GLY A 192 -48.93 -11.95 -11.14
C GLY A 192 -49.75 -13.04 -11.81
N TYR A 193 -49.09 -14.08 -12.34
CA TYR A 193 -49.77 -15.21 -12.99
C TYR A 193 -50.76 -15.92 -12.07
N ARG A 194 -50.44 -16.05 -10.77
CA ARG A 194 -51.36 -16.66 -9.80
C ARG A 194 -52.62 -15.81 -9.60
N ASN A 195 -52.48 -14.49 -9.57
CA ASN A 195 -53.62 -13.58 -9.44
C ASN A 195 -54.51 -13.62 -10.68
N ASP A 196 -53.91 -13.58 -11.88
CA ASP A 196 -54.64 -13.68 -13.14
C ASP A 196 -55.40 -15.00 -13.26
N PHE A 197 -54.76 -16.11 -12.88
CA PHE A 197 -55.41 -17.43 -12.86
C PHE A 197 -56.59 -17.49 -11.88
N ASN A 198 -56.45 -16.90 -10.69
CA ASN A 198 -57.54 -16.84 -9.72
C ASN A 198 -58.70 -15.96 -10.21
N SER A 199 -58.41 -14.84 -10.88
CA SER A 199 -59.44 -14.00 -11.51
C SER A 199 -60.20 -14.80 -12.57
N TYR A 200 -59.48 -15.44 -13.49
CA TYR A 200 -60.08 -16.27 -14.53
C TYR A 200 -60.94 -17.40 -13.94
N LYS A 201 -60.49 -18.04 -12.87
CA LYS A 201 -61.26 -19.07 -12.17
C LYS A 201 -62.56 -18.51 -11.57
N ASN A 202 -62.51 -17.33 -10.97
CA ASN A 202 -63.69 -16.68 -10.40
C ASN A 202 -64.69 -16.28 -11.49
N ASP A 203 -64.20 -15.74 -12.62
CA ASP A 203 -65.03 -15.42 -13.78
C ASP A 203 -65.69 -16.68 -14.36
N LEU A 204 -64.95 -17.79 -14.43
CA LEU A 204 -65.48 -19.08 -14.85
C LEU A 204 -66.59 -19.57 -13.92
N ASN A 205 -66.37 -19.52 -12.61
CA ASN A 205 -67.37 -19.93 -11.62
C ASN A 205 -68.62 -19.05 -11.73
N HIS A 206 -68.47 -17.73 -11.86
CA HIS A 206 -69.59 -16.83 -12.06
C HIS A 206 -70.37 -17.13 -13.35
N PHE A 207 -69.68 -17.44 -14.45
CA PHE A 207 -70.31 -17.90 -15.68
C PHE A 207 -71.11 -19.19 -15.45
N TYR A 208 -70.55 -20.19 -14.79
CA TYR A 208 -71.28 -21.43 -14.49
C TYR A 208 -72.48 -21.23 -13.56
N ASP A 209 -72.37 -20.37 -12.54
CA ASP A 209 -73.43 -20.08 -11.57
C ASP A 209 -74.58 -19.26 -12.18
N THR A 210 -74.32 -18.52 -13.26
CA THR A 210 -75.35 -17.73 -13.98
C THR A 210 -76.07 -18.53 -15.07
N ILE A 211 -75.65 -19.77 -15.36
CA ILE A 211 -76.39 -20.67 -16.23
C ILE A 211 -77.62 -21.18 -15.47
N PRO A 212 -78.85 -20.89 -15.91
CA PRO A 212 -80.06 -21.38 -15.27
C PRO A 212 -80.04 -22.92 -15.21
N SER A 213 -80.40 -23.50 -14.06
CA SER A 213 -80.55 -24.94 -13.91
C SER A 213 -81.63 -25.47 -14.87
N GLY A 214 -81.21 -25.85 -16.09
CA GLY A 214 -82.11 -26.27 -17.16
C GLY A 214 -81.63 -25.96 -18.58
N THR A 215 -80.63 -25.08 -18.79
CA THR A 215 -80.07 -24.86 -20.14
C THR A 215 -78.96 -25.86 -20.43
N TRP A 216 -79.30 -26.91 -21.17
CA TRP A 216 -78.35 -27.90 -21.68
C TRP A 216 -77.56 -27.28 -22.84
N PHE A 217 -76.24 -27.20 -22.71
CA PHE A 217 -75.37 -27.02 -23.87
C PHE A 217 -75.43 -28.30 -24.70
N CYS A 218 -76.15 -28.28 -25.82
CA CYS A 218 -76.16 -29.35 -26.80
C CYS A 218 -74.79 -29.43 -27.50
N LYS A 219 -73.82 -30.09 -26.84
CA LYS A 219 -72.57 -30.51 -27.48
C LYS A 219 -72.84 -31.77 -28.30
N GLY A 220 -73.05 -31.60 -29.59
CA GLY A 220 -72.74 -32.61 -30.60
C GLY A 220 -73.61 -33.87 -30.71
N TYR A 221 -74.46 -34.23 -29.75
CA TYR A 221 -75.43 -35.31 -29.91
C TYR A 221 -76.75 -34.94 -29.25
N SER A 222 -77.80 -34.93 -30.08
CA SER A 222 -79.23 -34.68 -29.86
C SER A 222 -79.68 -34.11 -28.50
N CYS A 223 -80.25 -32.91 -28.55
CA CYS A 223 -81.28 -32.51 -27.59
C CYS A 223 -82.64 -32.75 -28.28
N ASN A 224 -83.52 -33.51 -27.63
CA ASN A 224 -84.89 -33.75 -28.10
C ASN A 224 -85.71 -32.46 -28.13
#